data_AF-A0A1Q3A6V1-F1
#
_entry.id   AF-A0A1Q3A6V1-F1
#
_cell.length_a   1.000
_cell.length_b   1.000
_cell.length_c   1.000
_cell.angle_alpha   90.00
_cell.angle_beta   90.00
_cell.angle_gamma   90.00
#
_symmetry.space_group_name_H-M   'P 1'
#
loop_
_entity.id
_entity.type
_entity.pdbx_description
1 polymer ?
#
loop_
_entity_poly.entity_id
_entity_poly.type
_entity_poly.pdbx_seq_one_letter_code
_entity_poly.pdbx_strand_id
1 'polypeptide(L)'
;MLDKPTVLFVAAPNQESHILRSSQFNDRFHTLTHVIESKDSFLQFLANHQAHDIRAIYGGYPAFIPIGGLQQDLIEHELFPKNLKCIAICSRGHNGFDLDCLSEHGIQLYKYQDDNIIYGNELKDFQRGQVGNDVADSALWHILEGFRKFSYQQSLTRKNDTTLAARSEALGKPGFAFGHELQGLKVESPRGKKCLILGLGSIGKRIGFKLQYGLEMEIHYSKRMQDPEVSTKHGWIFHKLDDTLYEHLWQFNAIVIALPLTDETKHLIDNHFLSHCNGPELVIVNIGRGSILHRDQVHEALQKGKLRHLGEDVFYNEPIVDQELRDDIKYTTVTPHIGSSTVQVFYQSCELALANILEATSGGKTDPLSRVV
;
A
#
# COMPACT_ATOMS: atom_id res chain seq x y z
N MET A 1 -0.98 27.36 -31.79
CA MET A 1 -1.27 26.14 -31.03
C MET A 1 -1.48 25.01 -32.01
N LEU A 2 -1.02 23.80 -31.66
CA LEU A 2 -1.28 22.59 -32.44
C LEU A 2 -2.80 22.33 -32.54
N ASP A 3 -3.20 21.53 -33.53
CA ASP A 3 -4.60 21.25 -33.90
C ASP A 3 -5.36 20.36 -32.90
N LYS A 4 -4.64 19.60 -32.07
CA LYS A 4 -5.20 18.67 -31.08
C LYS A 4 -4.74 19.00 -29.66
N PRO A 5 -5.58 18.74 -28.63
CA PRO A 5 -5.14 18.78 -27.25
C PRO A 5 -4.01 17.77 -26.99
N THR A 6 -3.20 18.01 -25.96
CA THR A 6 -2.05 17.16 -25.60
C THR A 6 -2.27 16.46 -24.27
N VAL A 7 -1.89 15.18 -24.19
CA VAL A 7 -1.74 14.44 -22.93
C VAL A 7 -0.26 14.33 -22.60
N LEU A 8 0.12 14.80 -21.42
CA LEU A 8 1.48 14.67 -20.91
C LEU A 8 1.58 13.43 -20.00
N PHE A 9 2.41 12.47 -20.40
CA PHE A 9 2.77 11.30 -19.61
C PHE A 9 3.99 11.63 -18.75
N VAL A 10 3.80 11.72 -17.44
CA VAL A 10 4.92 11.91 -16.48
C VAL A 10 5.51 10.59 -15.98
N ALA A 11 5.02 9.48 -16.52
CA ALA A 11 5.54 8.12 -16.34
C ALA A 11 5.09 7.26 -17.52
N ALA A 12 5.83 6.19 -17.81
CA ALA A 12 5.47 5.27 -18.88
C ALA A 12 4.13 4.58 -18.56
N PRO A 13 3.12 4.62 -19.45
CA PRO A 13 1.90 3.85 -19.30
C PRO A 13 2.15 2.38 -19.68
N ASN A 14 1.18 1.51 -19.39
CA ASN A 14 1.13 0.19 -20.01
C ASN A 14 1.02 0.34 -21.55
N GLN A 15 2.08 -0.02 -22.26
CA GLN A 15 2.13 0.06 -23.72
C GLN A 15 1.16 -0.91 -24.42
N GLU A 16 0.67 -1.92 -23.70
CA GLU A 16 -0.33 -2.86 -24.19
C GLU A 16 -1.76 -2.36 -24.00
N SER A 17 -1.94 -1.16 -23.46
CA SER A 17 -3.26 -0.62 -23.17
C SER A 17 -4.15 -0.53 -24.41
N HIS A 18 -5.39 -1.02 -24.27
CA HIS A 18 -6.40 -0.98 -25.33
C HIS A 18 -6.84 0.46 -25.62
N ILE A 19 -6.99 1.28 -24.58
CA ILE A 19 -7.32 2.69 -24.72
C ILE A 19 -6.17 3.44 -25.40
N LEU A 20 -4.93 3.25 -24.94
CA LEU A 20 -3.77 3.93 -25.51
C LEU A 20 -3.58 3.60 -27.00
N ARG A 21 -3.81 2.34 -27.38
CA ARG A 21 -3.71 1.87 -28.78
C ARG A 21 -4.94 2.18 -29.63
N SER A 22 -6.00 2.71 -29.05
CA SER A 22 -7.25 3.00 -29.78
C SER A 22 -7.10 4.21 -30.70
N SER A 23 -7.86 4.21 -31.79
CA SER A 23 -8.03 5.42 -32.63
C SER A 23 -8.68 6.56 -31.84
N GLN A 24 -9.59 6.24 -30.92
CA GLN A 24 -10.24 7.23 -30.05
C GLN A 24 -9.25 8.07 -29.24
N PHE A 25 -8.13 7.47 -28.81
CA PHE A 25 -7.06 8.19 -28.12
C PHE A 25 -6.09 8.86 -29.10
N ASN A 26 -5.53 8.09 -30.05
CA ASN A 26 -4.47 8.55 -30.95
C ASN A 26 -4.93 9.60 -31.97
N ASP A 27 -6.18 9.54 -32.43
CA ASP A 27 -6.72 10.54 -33.34
C ASP A 27 -7.06 11.85 -32.62
N ARG A 28 -7.19 11.81 -31.29
CA ARG A 28 -7.68 12.92 -30.48
C ARG A 28 -6.60 13.71 -29.78
N PHE A 29 -5.50 13.09 -29.40
CA PHE A 29 -4.45 13.75 -28.63
C PHE A 29 -3.09 13.69 -29.30
N HIS A 30 -2.34 14.77 -29.16
CA HIS A 30 -0.88 14.69 -29.18
C HIS A 30 -0.41 14.07 -27.86
N THR A 31 0.71 13.35 -27.88
CA THR A 31 1.29 12.77 -26.66
C THR A 31 2.69 13.35 -26.43
N LEU A 32 2.96 13.69 -25.18
CA LEU A 32 4.28 14.07 -24.70
C LEU A 32 4.67 13.16 -23.55
N THR A 33 5.96 12.87 -23.41
CA THR A 33 6.47 12.04 -22.31
C THR A 33 7.63 12.74 -21.64
N HIS A 34 7.62 12.74 -20.32
CA HIS A 34 8.71 13.25 -19.50
C HIS A 34 8.82 12.41 -18.23
N VAL A 35 10.04 12.09 -17.79
CA VAL A 35 10.25 11.45 -16.48
C VAL A 35 10.71 12.56 -15.54
N ILE A 36 9.94 12.79 -14.47
CA ILE A 36 10.24 13.85 -13.51
C ILE A 36 11.38 13.38 -12.59
N GLU A 37 12.53 14.04 -12.68
CA GLU A 37 13.67 13.81 -11.78
C GLU A 37 13.83 14.95 -10.77
N SER A 38 13.53 16.19 -11.19
CA SER A 38 13.59 17.39 -10.36
C SER A 38 12.56 18.43 -10.81
N LYS A 39 12.21 19.37 -9.92
CA LYS A 39 11.28 20.47 -10.25
C LYS A 39 11.80 21.30 -11.42
N ASP A 40 13.09 21.62 -11.42
CA ASP A 40 13.73 22.41 -12.49
C ASP A 40 13.69 21.70 -13.84
N SER A 41 13.97 20.39 -13.87
CA SER A 41 13.90 19.61 -15.11
C SER A 41 12.49 19.59 -15.69
N PHE A 42 11.48 19.51 -14.83
CA PHE A 42 10.09 19.51 -15.22
C PHE A 42 9.64 20.88 -15.74
N LEU A 43 10.03 21.97 -15.06
CA LEU A 43 9.76 23.33 -15.51
C LEU A 43 10.46 23.63 -16.85
N GLN A 44 11.71 23.21 -17.02
CA GLN A 44 12.42 23.34 -18.29
C GLN A 44 11.72 22.57 -19.42
N PHE A 45 11.24 21.36 -19.12
CA PHE A 45 10.43 20.60 -20.07
C PHE A 45 9.16 21.38 -20.46
N LEU A 46 8.42 21.91 -19.49
CA LEU A 46 7.21 22.69 -19.75
C LEU A 46 7.50 23.97 -20.56
N ALA A 47 8.62 24.66 -20.29
CA ALA A 47 9.06 25.82 -21.05
C ALA A 47 9.26 25.50 -22.54
N ASN A 48 9.89 24.35 -22.83
CA ASN A 48 10.14 23.90 -24.20
C ASN A 48 8.86 23.46 -24.94
N HIS A 49 7.75 23.26 -24.23
CA HIS A 49 6.50 22.72 -24.78
C HIS A 49 5.30 23.67 -24.64
N GLN A 50 5.51 24.97 -24.38
CA GLN A 50 4.43 25.97 -24.27
C GLN A 50 3.52 26.08 -25.51
N ALA A 51 3.97 25.62 -26.68
CA ALA A 51 3.15 25.56 -27.89
C ALA A 51 2.08 24.46 -27.89
N HIS A 52 2.22 23.46 -26.99
CA HIS A 52 1.30 22.34 -26.84
C HIS A 52 0.17 22.70 -25.86
N ASP A 53 -1.07 22.44 -26.26
CA ASP A 53 -2.24 22.62 -25.40
C ASP A 53 -2.39 21.40 -24.47
N ILE A 54 -1.57 21.33 -23.42
CA ILE A 54 -1.62 20.23 -22.45
C ILE A 54 -2.93 20.31 -21.66
N ARG A 55 -3.84 19.35 -21.93
CA ARG A 55 -5.18 19.26 -21.31
C ARG A 55 -5.29 18.21 -20.23
N ALA A 56 -4.40 17.24 -20.21
CA ALA A 56 -4.37 16.21 -19.18
C ALA A 56 -2.95 15.77 -18.88
N ILE A 57 -2.72 15.35 -17.63
CA ILE A 57 -1.48 14.68 -17.22
C ILE A 57 -1.80 13.26 -16.79
N TYR A 58 -1.12 12.28 -17.37
CA TYR A 58 -1.09 10.90 -16.94
C TYR A 58 0.06 10.71 -15.93
N GLY A 59 -0.29 10.42 -14.68
CA GLY A 59 0.63 10.12 -13.58
C GLY A 59 0.68 8.63 -13.27
N GLY A 60 1.49 7.87 -14.01
CA GLY A 60 1.81 6.48 -13.66
C GLY A 60 2.63 6.37 -12.37
N TYR A 61 3.49 5.36 -12.26
CA TYR A 61 4.39 5.23 -11.12
C TYR A 61 5.80 5.72 -11.54
N PRO A 62 6.46 6.65 -10.80
CA PRO A 62 6.08 7.23 -9.50
C PRO A 62 5.32 8.58 -9.61
N ALA A 63 4.97 9.03 -10.80
CA ALA A 63 4.38 10.35 -11.07
C ALA A 63 5.22 11.49 -10.46
N PHE A 64 4.66 12.26 -9.53
CA PHE A 64 5.26 13.47 -8.95
C PHE A 64 6.06 13.22 -7.66
N ILE A 65 6.17 11.97 -7.20
CA ILE A 65 6.91 11.63 -5.95
C ILE A 65 8.35 12.18 -5.94
N PRO A 66 9.15 12.14 -7.03
CA PRO A 66 10.53 12.63 -7.02
C PRO A 66 10.68 14.12 -6.66
N ILE A 67 9.61 14.91 -6.79
CA ILE A 67 9.60 16.34 -6.45
C ILE A 67 8.74 16.65 -5.22
N GLY A 68 8.38 15.64 -4.43
CA GLY A 68 7.56 15.80 -3.22
C GLY A 68 6.06 15.92 -3.48
N GLY A 69 5.61 15.63 -4.70
CA GLY A 69 4.22 15.75 -5.12
C GLY A 69 3.95 17.02 -5.94
N LEU A 70 2.69 17.42 -6.03
CA LEU A 70 2.23 18.57 -6.80
C LEU A 70 1.65 19.62 -5.85
N GLN A 71 2.50 20.55 -5.46
CA GLN A 71 2.21 21.62 -4.50
C GLN A 71 1.84 22.93 -5.20
N GLN A 72 1.26 23.87 -4.45
CA GLN A 72 0.82 25.19 -4.94
C GLN A 72 1.88 25.91 -5.77
N ASP A 73 3.14 25.90 -5.33
CA ASP A 73 4.26 26.59 -5.98
C ASP A 73 4.62 26.06 -7.38
N LEU A 74 4.18 24.85 -7.72
CA LEU A 74 4.29 24.28 -9.07
C LEU A 74 2.99 24.48 -9.85
N ILE A 75 1.82 24.33 -9.22
CA ILE A 75 0.50 24.51 -9.85
C ILE A 75 0.33 25.96 -10.35
N GLU A 76 0.73 26.93 -9.55
CA GLU A 76 0.63 28.37 -9.85
C GLU A 76 1.81 28.89 -10.68
N HIS A 77 2.80 28.05 -10.97
CA HIS A 77 3.97 28.47 -11.74
C HIS A 77 3.57 28.90 -13.16
N GLU A 78 4.18 29.97 -13.68
CA GLU A 78 3.80 30.56 -14.98
C GLU A 78 3.89 29.59 -16.18
N LEU A 79 4.78 28.61 -16.06
CA LEU A 79 5.03 27.54 -17.04
C LEU A 79 4.07 26.35 -16.90
N PHE A 80 3.34 26.25 -15.78
CA PHE A 80 2.41 25.15 -15.56
C PHE A 80 1.24 25.23 -16.55
N PRO A 81 0.71 24.10 -17.05
CA PRO A 81 -0.28 24.14 -18.13
C PRO A 81 -1.60 24.83 -17.71
N LYS A 82 -1.86 26.01 -18.29
CA LYS A 82 -3.03 26.85 -17.95
C LYS A 82 -4.39 26.29 -18.36
N ASN A 83 -4.41 25.39 -19.35
CA ASN A 83 -5.64 24.76 -19.85
C ASN A 83 -5.83 23.33 -19.30
N LEU A 84 -5.03 22.92 -18.31
CA LEU A 84 -5.10 21.59 -17.73
C LEU A 84 -6.49 21.35 -17.14
N LYS A 85 -7.15 20.25 -17.58
CA LYS A 85 -8.46 19.85 -17.06
C LYS A 85 -8.35 18.80 -15.97
N CYS A 86 -7.42 17.87 -16.13
CA CYS A 86 -7.30 16.77 -15.18
C CYS A 86 -5.90 16.21 -15.06
N ILE A 87 -5.67 15.55 -13.93
CA ILE A 87 -4.52 14.71 -13.64
C ILE A 87 -5.06 13.34 -13.27
N ALA A 88 -4.66 12.29 -13.97
CA ALA A 88 -5.07 10.92 -13.65
C ALA A 88 -3.87 10.12 -13.14
N ILE A 89 -3.92 9.72 -11.87
CA ILE A 89 -2.86 8.94 -11.22
C ILE A 89 -3.24 7.46 -11.08
N CYS A 90 -2.26 6.59 -11.23
CA CYS A 90 -2.43 5.13 -11.07
C CYS A 90 -2.44 4.67 -9.61
N SER A 91 -2.06 5.54 -8.66
CA SER A 91 -2.04 5.23 -7.23
C SER A 91 -3.39 5.53 -6.53
N ARG A 92 -3.66 4.82 -5.42
CA ARG A 92 -4.74 5.17 -4.48
C ARG A 92 -4.38 6.38 -3.61
N GLY A 93 -3.11 6.44 -3.18
CA GLY A 93 -2.56 7.53 -2.37
C GLY A 93 -2.24 8.76 -3.23
N HIS A 94 -2.44 9.93 -2.64
CA HIS A 94 -2.20 11.25 -3.25
C HIS A 94 -1.49 12.19 -2.27
N ASN A 95 -0.70 11.62 -1.34
CA ASN A 95 0.11 12.42 -0.42
C ASN A 95 1.02 13.35 -1.25
N GLY A 96 1.12 14.61 -0.85
CA GLY A 96 1.90 15.62 -1.57
C GLY A 96 1.15 16.32 -2.71
N PHE A 97 -0.14 16.03 -2.94
CA PHE A 97 -0.98 16.82 -3.84
C PHE A 97 -1.76 17.88 -3.04
N ASP A 98 -1.66 19.13 -3.47
CA ASP A 98 -2.49 20.21 -2.96
C ASP A 98 -3.86 20.20 -3.66
N LEU A 99 -4.83 19.53 -3.04
CA LEU A 99 -6.16 19.32 -3.62
C LEU A 99 -6.97 20.62 -3.71
N ASP A 100 -6.78 21.53 -2.75
CA ASP A 100 -7.48 22.82 -2.72
C ASP A 100 -6.98 23.70 -3.87
N CYS A 101 -5.66 23.83 -4.03
CA CYS A 101 -5.06 24.57 -5.14
C CYS A 101 -5.46 23.98 -6.50
N LEU A 102 -5.48 22.65 -6.66
CA LEU A 102 -5.97 22.01 -7.90
C LEU A 102 -7.43 22.37 -8.18
N SER A 103 -8.29 22.32 -7.17
CA SER A 103 -9.72 22.65 -7.28
C SER A 103 -9.95 24.11 -7.65
N GLU A 104 -9.23 25.04 -7.02
CA GLU A 104 -9.28 26.48 -7.33
C GLU A 104 -8.88 26.80 -8.78
N HIS A 105 -7.97 26.00 -9.34
CA HIS A 105 -7.56 26.08 -10.74
C HIS A 105 -8.44 25.26 -11.69
N GLY A 106 -9.51 24.63 -11.19
CA GLY A 106 -10.43 23.82 -11.99
C GLY A 106 -9.82 22.52 -12.53
N ILE A 107 -8.75 22.02 -11.88
CA ILE A 107 -8.02 20.81 -12.27
C ILE A 107 -8.56 19.63 -11.45
N GLN A 108 -9.14 18.64 -12.14
CA GLN A 108 -9.66 17.44 -11.47
C GLN A 108 -8.59 16.36 -11.28
N LEU A 109 -8.39 15.89 -10.05
CA LEU A 109 -7.53 14.73 -9.77
C LEU A 109 -8.33 13.43 -9.79
N TYR A 110 -7.96 12.50 -10.66
CA TYR A 110 -8.49 11.14 -10.68
C TYR A 110 -7.47 10.17 -10.08
N LYS A 111 -7.82 9.56 -8.95
CA LYS A 111 -7.05 8.49 -8.30
C LYS A 111 -7.58 7.11 -8.65
N TYR A 112 -6.72 6.10 -8.61
CA TYR A 112 -7.13 4.72 -8.82
C TYR A 112 -8.05 4.24 -7.68
N GLN A 113 -9.17 3.60 -8.04
CA GLN A 113 -10.14 3.03 -7.10
C GLN A 113 -10.89 1.85 -7.73
N ASP A 114 -11.02 0.76 -6.98
CA ASP A 114 -11.63 -0.51 -7.41
C ASP A 114 -12.64 -1.08 -6.40
N ASP A 115 -12.97 -0.35 -5.34
CA ASP A 115 -13.84 -0.87 -4.27
C ASP A 115 -15.34 -0.52 -4.48
N ASN A 116 -15.66 0.66 -5.05
CA ASN A 116 -17.02 1.23 -5.02
C ASN A 116 -17.49 1.84 -6.35
N ILE A 117 -16.89 1.47 -7.50
CA ILE A 117 -17.18 2.15 -8.76
C ILE A 117 -17.81 1.19 -9.79
N ILE A 118 -18.87 1.67 -10.44
CA ILE A 118 -19.45 1.07 -11.63
C ILE A 118 -18.81 1.81 -12.81
N TYR A 119 -17.89 1.15 -13.50
CA TYR A 119 -17.33 1.69 -14.72
C TYR A 119 -18.24 1.34 -15.90
N GLY A 120 -18.30 2.23 -16.89
CA GLY A 120 -18.95 1.94 -18.16
C GLY A 120 -18.28 0.77 -18.89
N ASN A 121 -18.88 0.31 -19.98
CA ASN A 121 -18.42 -0.84 -20.78
C ASN A 121 -17.00 -0.71 -21.39
N GLU A 122 -16.33 0.43 -21.19
CA GLU A 122 -15.01 0.74 -21.75
C GLU A 122 -13.87 -0.01 -21.03
N LEU A 123 -14.04 -0.34 -19.74
CA LEU A 123 -13.06 -1.14 -18.99
C LEU A 123 -13.43 -2.62 -19.05
N LYS A 124 -12.99 -3.28 -20.13
CA LYS A 124 -13.08 -4.74 -20.25
C LYS A 124 -12.24 -5.39 -19.14
N ASP A 125 -12.80 -6.42 -18.51
CA ASP A 125 -12.13 -7.24 -17.48
C ASP A 125 -11.78 -6.53 -16.15
N PHE A 126 -12.43 -5.41 -15.83
CA PHE A 126 -12.23 -4.71 -14.56
C PHE A 126 -12.60 -5.58 -13.34
N GLN A 127 -11.63 -5.85 -12.48
CA GLN A 127 -11.79 -6.59 -11.23
C GLN A 127 -11.91 -5.66 -10.03
N ARG A 128 -12.98 -5.82 -9.26
CA ARG A 128 -13.21 -5.07 -8.03
C ARG A 128 -12.40 -5.63 -6.88
N GLY A 129 -11.89 -4.73 -6.03
CA GLY A 129 -11.14 -5.08 -4.81
C GLY A 129 -9.83 -5.81 -5.07
N GLN A 130 -9.22 -5.62 -6.25
CA GLN A 130 -7.93 -6.21 -6.62
C GLN A 130 -6.82 -5.74 -5.67
N VAL A 131 -6.73 -4.43 -5.41
CA VAL A 131 -5.69 -3.91 -4.49
C VAL A 131 -5.90 -4.43 -3.07
N GLY A 132 -7.16 -4.44 -2.60
CA GLY A 132 -7.50 -5.02 -1.30
C GLY A 132 -7.09 -6.49 -1.21
N ASN A 133 -7.26 -7.25 -2.30
CA ASN A 133 -6.83 -8.63 -2.39
C ASN A 133 -5.31 -8.78 -2.26
N ASP A 134 -4.56 -8.09 -3.11
CA ASP A 134 -3.13 -8.34 -3.27
C ASP A 134 -2.35 -7.84 -2.04
N VAL A 135 -2.77 -6.71 -1.45
CA VAL A 135 -2.19 -6.23 -0.18
C VAL A 135 -2.45 -7.23 0.95
N ALA A 136 -3.63 -7.86 0.95
CA ALA A 136 -3.94 -8.89 1.94
C ALA A 136 -3.13 -10.18 1.76
N ASP A 137 -2.68 -10.52 0.55
CA ASP A 137 -1.73 -11.63 0.35
C ASP A 137 -0.37 -11.32 0.99
N SER A 138 0.09 -10.08 0.86
CA SER A 138 1.34 -9.64 1.49
C SER A 138 1.24 -9.67 3.02
N ALA A 139 0.14 -9.17 3.59
CA ALA A 139 -0.10 -9.25 5.03
C ALA A 139 -0.18 -10.69 5.54
N LEU A 140 -0.85 -11.58 4.79
CA LEU A 140 -0.94 -13.01 5.09
C LEU A 140 0.45 -13.65 5.13
N TRP A 141 1.33 -13.32 4.18
CA TRP A 141 2.71 -13.79 4.16
C TRP A 141 3.48 -13.33 5.40
N HIS A 142 3.43 -12.04 5.75
CA HIS A 142 4.09 -11.55 6.97
C HIS A 142 3.59 -12.21 8.25
N ILE A 143 2.28 -12.51 8.35
CA ILE A 143 1.73 -13.27 9.47
C ILE A 143 2.31 -14.69 9.51
N LEU A 144 2.34 -15.37 8.37
CA LEU A 144 2.97 -16.70 8.28
C LEU A 144 4.43 -16.65 8.68
N GLU A 145 5.17 -15.62 8.30
CA GLU A 145 6.57 -15.45 8.69
C GLU A 145 6.72 -15.28 10.20
N GLY A 146 5.84 -14.51 10.85
CA GLY A 146 5.89 -14.34 12.30
C GLY A 146 5.67 -15.62 13.09
N PHE A 147 4.81 -16.52 12.61
CA PHE A 147 4.54 -17.80 13.27
C PHE A 147 5.50 -18.92 12.82
N ARG A 148 5.85 -18.97 11.53
CA ARG A 148 6.50 -20.11 10.87
C ARG A 148 7.96 -19.87 10.47
N LYS A 149 8.40 -18.62 10.35
CA LYS A 149 9.79 -18.24 10.05
C LYS A 149 10.30 -18.91 8.77
N PHE A 150 9.48 -18.89 7.71
CA PHE A 150 9.80 -19.59 6.46
C PHE A 150 11.01 -18.97 5.77
N SER A 151 11.10 -17.65 5.70
CA SER A 151 12.21 -16.94 5.07
C SER A 151 13.53 -17.18 5.79
N TYR A 152 13.53 -17.13 7.12
CA TYR A 152 14.71 -17.49 7.92
C TYR A 152 15.18 -18.92 7.63
N GLN A 153 14.27 -19.90 7.70
CA GLN A 153 14.60 -21.30 7.44
C GLN A 153 15.02 -21.54 5.98
N GLN A 154 14.42 -20.83 5.02
CA GLN A 154 14.84 -20.86 3.62
C GLN A 154 16.27 -20.34 3.46
N SER A 155 16.64 -19.26 4.16
CA SER A 155 17.99 -18.70 4.11
C SER A 155 19.04 -19.72 4.58
N LEU A 156 18.74 -20.50 5.63
CA LEU A 156 19.61 -21.55 6.12
C LEU A 156 19.67 -22.71 5.13
N THR A 157 18.53 -23.09 4.54
CA THR A 157 18.46 -24.14 3.52
C THR A 157 19.30 -23.81 2.29
N ARG A 158 19.38 -22.53 1.89
CA ARG A 158 20.23 -22.08 0.78
C ARG A 158 21.73 -22.14 1.08
N LYS A 159 22.13 -22.15 2.35
CA LYS A 159 23.53 -22.19 2.80
C LYS A 159 24.04 -23.61 3.08
N ASN A 160 23.13 -24.58 3.14
CA ASN A 160 23.44 -25.94 3.58
C ASN A 160 23.16 -26.96 2.48
N ASP A 161 24.00 -27.99 2.41
CA ASP A 161 23.87 -29.05 1.39
C ASP A 161 22.73 -30.04 1.67
N THR A 162 22.15 -30.03 2.88
CA THR A 162 21.05 -30.93 3.25
C THR A 162 20.01 -30.26 4.15
N THR A 163 18.79 -30.77 4.12
CA THR A 163 17.70 -30.31 5.01
C THR A 163 17.96 -30.63 6.49
N LEU A 164 18.77 -31.64 6.79
CA LEU A 164 19.14 -31.98 8.17
C LEU A 164 20.16 -30.97 8.73
N ALA A 165 21.16 -30.59 7.92
CA ALA A 165 22.13 -29.58 8.29
C ALA A 165 21.45 -28.21 8.53
N ALA A 166 20.57 -27.79 7.62
CA ALA A 166 19.81 -26.54 7.77
C ALA A 166 18.98 -26.50 9.07
N ARG A 167 18.29 -27.60 9.41
CA ARG A 167 17.49 -27.69 10.64
C ARG A 167 18.37 -27.74 11.90
N SER A 168 19.52 -28.40 11.84
CA SER A 168 20.48 -28.43 12.95
C SER A 168 21.08 -27.04 13.21
N GLU A 169 21.41 -26.29 12.16
CA GLU A 169 21.86 -24.89 12.26
C GLU A 169 20.76 -23.99 12.82
N ALA A 170 19.53 -24.13 12.33
CA ALA A 170 18.36 -23.37 12.81
C ALA A 170 18.14 -23.56 14.32
N LEU A 171 18.34 -24.77 14.80
CA LEU A 171 18.24 -25.16 16.21
C LEU A 171 19.46 -24.72 17.04
N GLY A 172 20.62 -24.53 16.40
CA GLY A 172 21.88 -24.16 17.04
C GLY A 172 22.56 -25.29 17.82
N LYS A 173 22.17 -26.55 17.58
CA LYS A 173 22.81 -27.72 18.20
C LYS A 173 22.91 -28.89 17.21
N PRO A 174 23.97 -29.73 17.32
CA PRO A 174 24.13 -30.88 16.44
C PRO A 174 23.05 -31.93 16.67
N GLY A 175 22.76 -32.72 15.63
CA GLY A 175 21.86 -33.88 15.69
C GLY A 175 20.52 -33.65 14.99
N PHE A 176 19.56 -34.53 15.26
CA PHE A 176 18.25 -34.46 14.63
C PHE A 176 17.46 -33.25 15.14
N ALA A 177 16.96 -32.46 14.19
CA ALA A 177 16.09 -31.33 14.42
C ALA A 177 14.81 -31.49 13.60
N PHE A 178 13.65 -31.51 14.26
CA PHE A 178 12.36 -31.59 13.56
C PHE A 178 12.01 -30.27 12.85
N GLY A 179 12.45 -29.12 13.39
CA GLY A 179 12.20 -27.78 12.84
C GLY A 179 11.12 -26.97 13.60
N HIS A 180 10.68 -27.45 14.76
CA HIS A 180 9.74 -26.73 15.63
C HIS A 180 10.43 -25.78 16.63
N GLU A 181 11.75 -25.91 16.79
CA GLU A 181 12.58 -25.08 17.66
C GLU A 181 13.66 -24.41 16.81
N LEU A 182 13.81 -23.12 17.01
CA LEU A 182 14.88 -22.27 16.51
C LEU A 182 15.61 -21.71 17.73
N GLN A 183 16.85 -21.24 17.57
CA GLN A 183 17.65 -20.67 18.68
C GLN A 183 16.84 -19.63 19.49
N GLY A 184 16.27 -20.00 20.65
CA GLY A 184 15.46 -19.09 21.48
C GLY A 184 14.04 -18.76 20.96
N LEU A 185 13.48 -19.51 20.00
CA LEU A 185 12.09 -19.32 19.54
C LEU A 185 11.46 -20.64 19.08
N LYS A 186 10.18 -20.85 19.38
CA LYS A 186 9.42 -22.00 18.86
C LYS A 186 8.62 -21.62 17.64
N VAL A 187 8.57 -22.47 16.63
CA VAL A 187 7.67 -22.32 15.48
C VAL A 187 6.27 -22.76 15.88
N GLU A 188 5.27 -21.92 15.60
CA GLU A 188 3.88 -22.16 16.01
C GLU A 188 2.92 -22.11 14.84
N SER A 189 1.77 -22.78 14.96
CA SER A 189 0.68 -22.58 14.01
C SER A 189 -0.09 -21.29 14.35
N PRO A 190 -0.48 -20.47 13.36
CA PRO A 190 -1.42 -19.36 13.57
C PRO A 190 -2.84 -19.83 13.90
N ARG A 191 -3.17 -21.11 13.65
CA ARG A 191 -4.51 -21.68 13.88
C ARG A 191 -4.99 -21.45 15.32
N GLY A 192 -6.18 -20.90 15.46
CA GLY A 192 -6.83 -20.59 16.75
C GLY A 192 -6.21 -19.42 17.51
N LYS A 193 -5.20 -18.74 16.94
CA LYS A 193 -4.60 -17.53 17.53
C LYS A 193 -5.48 -16.31 17.24
N LYS A 194 -5.40 -15.31 18.12
CA LYS A 194 -6.18 -14.07 17.98
C LYS A 194 -5.38 -13.01 17.23
N CYS A 195 -5.99 -12.42 16.20
CA CYS A 195 -5.44 -11.31 15.45
C CYS A 195 -6.30 -10.06 15.63
N LEU A 196 -5.69 -8.93 16.00
CA LEU A 196 -6.32 -7.62 15.97
C LEU A 196 -5.94 -6.90 14.68
N ILE A 197 -6.94 -6.47 13.91
CA ILE A 197 -6.76 -5.65 12.73
C ILE A 197 -7.07 -4.19 13.08
N LEU A 198 -6.05 -3.35 13.11
CA LEU A 198 -6.20 -1.90 13.24
C LEU A 198 -6.50 -1.31 11.87
N GLY A 199 -7.72 -0.84 11.65
CA GLY A 199 -8.18 -0.28 10.37
C GLY A 199 -8.95 -1.30 9.51
N LEU A 200 -10.26 -1.43 9.76
CA LEU A 200 -11.11 -2.33 8.99
C LEU A 200 -11.81 -1.64 7.79
N GLY A 201 -10.99 -1.16 6.85
CA GLY A 201 -11.39 -0.73 5.49
C GLY A 201 -11.46 -1.91 4.50
N SER A 202 -11.45 -1.65 3.19
CA SER A 202 -11.48 -2.71 2.17
C SER A 202 -10.29 -3.68 2.27
N ILE A 203 -9.07 -3.14 2.47
CA ILE A 203 -7.86 -3.93 2.74
C ILE A 203 -8.01 -4.73 4.04
N GLY A 204 -8.34 -4.07 5.16
CA GLY A 204 -8.48 -4.73 6.46
C GLY A 204 -9.53 -5.86 6.47
N LYS A 205 -10.67 -5.67 5.79
CA LYS A 205 -11.67 -6.74 5.60
C LYS A 205 -11.09 -7.92 4.82
N ARG A 206 -10.32 -7.66 3.77
CA ARG A 206 -9.73 -8.74 2.97
C ARG A 206 -8.64 -9.49 3.72
N ILE A 207 -7.86 -8.80 4.55
CA ILE A 207 -6.91 -9.40 5.50
C ILE A 207 -7.66 -10.31 6.47
N GLY A 208 -8.66 -9.79 7.19
CA GLY A 208 -9.44 -10.59 8.14
C GLY A 208 -10.07 -11.83 7.52
N PHE A 209 -10.59 -11.70 6.29
CA PHE A 209 -11.13 -12.82 5.54
C PHE A 209 -10.08 -13.91 5.28
N LYS A 210 -8.89 -13.55 4.78
CA LYS A 210 -7.80 -14.51 4.51
C LYS A 210 -7.26 -15.14 5.79
N LEU A 211 -7.11 -14.36 6.86
CA LEU A 211 -6.62 -14.86 8.14
C LEU A 211 -7.62 -15.81 8.80
N GLN A 212 -8.92 -15.49 8.80
CA GLN A 212 -9.94 -16.36 9.39
C GLN A 212 -10.14 -17.64 8.57
N TYR A 213 -10.44 -17.51 7.28
CA TYR A 213 -10.85 -18.67 6.47
C TYR A 213 -9.67 -19.44 5.89
N GLY A 214 -8.51 -18.79 5.73
CA GLY A 214 -7.28 -19.42 5.25
C GLY A 214 -6.41 -20.00 6.36
N LEU A 215 -6.27 -19.29 7.49
CA LEU A 215 -5.39 -19.70 8.59
C LEU A 215 -6.14 -20.11 9.88
N GLU A 216 -7.46 -20.03 9.90
CA GLU A 216 -8.29 -20.35 11.07
C GLU A 216 -7.95 -19.51 12.31
N MET A 217 -7.62 -18.22 12.11
CA MET A 217 -7.41 -17.26 13.20
C MET A 217 -8.73 -16.65 13.69
N GLU A 218 -8.79 -16.30 14.96
CA GLU A 218 -9.89 -15.50 15.53
C GLU A 218 -9.62 -14.01 15.25
N ILE A 219 -10.57 -13.35 14.58
CA ILE A 219 -10.39 -11.97 14.12
C ILE A 219 -11.13 -11.00 15.03
N HIS A 220 -10.34 -10.06 15.54
CA HIS A 220 -10.80 -8.85 16.18
C HIS A 220 -10.39 -7.66 15.33
N TYR A 221 -11.11 -6.55 15.44
CA TYR A 221 -10.77 -5.36 14.67
C TYR A 221 -11.08 -4.08 15.40
N SER A 222 -10.38 -3.03 15.00
CA SER A 222 -10.70 -1.66 15.37
C SER A 222 -10.89 -0.77 14.14
N LYS A 223 -11.91 0.08 14.22
CA LYS A 223 -12.20 1.18 13.29
C LYS A 223 -13.06 2.20 14.05
N ARG A 224 -13.40 3.32 13.41
CA ARG A 224 -14.21 4.39 14.05
C ARG A 224 -15.55 3.92 14.62
N MET A 225 -16.27 3.06 13.89
CA MET A 225 -17.58 2.53 14.29
C MET A 225 -17.70 1.06 13.95
N GLN A 226 -18.41 0.29 14.79
CA GLN A 226 -18.70 -1.12 14.51
C GLN A 226 -19.28 -1.30 13.10
N ASP A 227 -18.91 -2.40 12.46
CA ASP A 227 -19.38 -2.78 11.13
C ASP A 227 -20.29 -4.00 11.32
N PRO A 228 -21.63 -3.83 11.35
CA PRO A 228 -22.54 -4.90 11.71
C PRO A 228 -22.49 -6.08 10.73
N GLU A 229 -22.12 -5.81 9.47
CA GLU A 229 -22.02 -6.83 8.43
C GLU A 229 -20.95 -7.85 8.77
N VAL A 230 -19.73 -7.41 9.12
CA VAL A 230 -18.63 -8.33 9.42
C VAL A 230 -18.83 -9.06 10.74
N SER A 231 -19.43 -8.40 11.74
CA SER A 231 -19.78 -9.07 13.00
C SER A 231 -20.81 -10.18 12.79
N THR A 232 -21.84 -9.93 11.97
CA THR A 232 -22.91 -10.91 11.72
C THR A 232 -22.43 -12.04 10.80
N LYS A 233 -21.74 -11.70 9.71
CA LYS A 233 -21.35 -12.65 8.65
C LYS A 233 -20.13 -13.48 9.01
N HIS A 234 -19.18 -12.88 9.72
CA HIS A 234 -17.89 -13.50 10.00
C HIS A 234 -17.63 -13.74 11.49
N GLY A 235 -18.48 -13.21 12.38
CA GLY A 235 -18.29 -13.33 13.83
C GLY A 235 -17.14 -12.47 14.36
N TRP A 236 -16.69 -11.45 13.62
CA TRP A 236 -15.56 -10.63 14.05
C TRP A 236 -15.94 -9.70 15.19
N ILE A 237 -15.03 -9.60 16.16
CA ILE A 237 -15.25 -8.85 17.40
C ILE A 237 -14.70 -7.43 17.25
N PHE A 238 -15.56 -6.46 17.48
CA PHE A 238 -15.21 -5.04 17.43
C PHE A 238 -14.57 -4.57 18.74
N HIS A 239 -13.52 -3.75 18.61
CA HIS A 239 -12.96 -2.96 19.70
C HIS A 239 -12.82 -1.50 19.27
N LYS A 240 -13.26 -0.59 20.13
CA LYS A 240 -12.99 0.83 19.92
C LYS A 240 -11.52 1.11 20.25
N LEU A 241 -10.87 1.97 19.45
CA LEU A 241 -9.48 2.37 19.70
C LEU A 241 -9.44 3.42 20.82
N ASP A 242 -9.64 2.97 22.05
CA ASP A 242 -9.54 3.73 23.29
C ASP A 242 -8.99 2.84 24.41
N ASP A 243 -8.93 3.34 25.64
CA ASP A 243 -8.37 2.64 26.81
C ASP A 243 -8.98 1.24 27.02
N THR A 244 -10.23 1.03 26.60
CA THR A 244 -10.87 -0.30 26.71
C THR A 244 -10.16 -1.35 25.86
N LEU A 245 -9.64 -1.00 24.69
CA LEU A 245 -8.84 -1.91 23.88
C LEU A 245 -7.49 -2.22 24.55
N TYR A 246 -6.87 -1.25 25.22
CA TYR A 246 -5.58 -1.44 25.88
C TYR A 246 -5.65 -2.50 26.97
N GLU A 247 -6.76 -2.58 27.72
CA GLU A 247 -7.02 -3.64 28.71
C GLU A 247 -7.10 -5.05 28.09
N HIS A 248 -7.30 -5.13 26.78
CA HIS A 248 -7.49 -6.36 26.02
C HIS A 248 -6.31 -6.72 25.11
N LEU A 249 -5.32 -5.84 24.93
CA LEU A 249 -4.21 -6.03 23.99
C LEU A 249 -3.39 -7.29 24.29
N TRP A 250 -3.30 -7.70 25.55
CA TRP A 250 -2.56 -8.89 26.00
C TRP A 250 -3.10 -10.20 25.42
N GLN A 251 -4.34 -10.24 24.92
CA GLN A 251 -4.91 -11.47 24.36
C GLN A 251 -4.48 -11.74 22.92
N PHE A 252 -3.97 -10.73 22.21
CA PHE A 252 -3.65 -10.85 20.79
C PHE A 252 -2.27 -11.46 20.57
N ASN A 253 -2.19 -12.39 19.62
CA ASN A 253 -0.92 -12.97 19.16
C ASN A 253 -0.41 -12.26 17.91
N ALA A 254 -1.29 -11.60 17.18
CA ALA A 254 -0.94 -10.81 16.01
C ALA A 254 -1.70 -9.48 16.00
N ILE A 255 -1.02 -8.42 15.53
CA ILE A 255 -1.62 -7.12 15.25
C ILE A 255 -1.26 -6.73 13.82
N VAL A 256 -2.27 -6.55 12.98
CA VAL A 256 -2.09 -6.07 11.60
C VAL A 256 -2.57 -4.63 11.49
N ILE A 257 -1.70 -3.77 10.99
CA ILE A 257 -1.92 -2.32 10.88
C ILE A 257 -2.23 -2.01 9.42
N ALA A 258 -3.49 -1.61 9.20
CA ALA A 258 -4.05 -1.19 7.92
C ALA A 258 -4.71 0.20 8.00
N LEU A 259 -4.27 1.00 8.99
CA LEU A 259 -4.74 2.37 9.21
C LEU A 259 -4.14 3.34 8.17
N PRO A 260 -4.87 4.39 7.78
CA PRO A 260 -4.26 5.56 7.15
C PRO A 260 -3.37 6.30 8.17
N LEU A 261 -2.40 7.06 7.67
CA LEU A 261 -1.64 8.00 8.50
C LEU A 261 -2.44 9.28 8.67
N THR A 262 -2.74 9.63 9.91
CA THR A 262 -3.34 10.89 10.37
C THR A 262 -2.58 11.36 11.61
N ASP A 263 -2.89 12.54 12.11
CA ASP A 263 -2.28 13.03 13.35
C ASP A 263 -2.60 12.10 14.54
N GLU A 264 -3.78 11.47 14.55
CA GLU A 264 -4.19 10.53 15.60
C GLU A 264 -3.57 9.14 15.47
N THR A 265 -3.14 8.73 14.27
CA THR A 265 -2.53 7.40 14.05
C THR A 265 -1.01 7.44 13.98
N LYS A 266 -0.42 8.63 13.82
CA LYS A 266 1.02 8.81 13.87
C LYS A 266 1.56 8.35 15.23
N HIS A 267 2.56 7.48 15.19
CA HIS A 267 3.19 6.89 16.39
C HIS A 267 2.20 6.15 17.32
N LEU A 268 1.05 5.71 16.81
CA LEU A 268 0.07 4.94 17.58
C LEU A 268 0.69 3.69 18.23
N ILE A 269 1.64 3.04 17.54
CA ILE A 269 2.36 1.88 18.07
C ILE A 269 3.64 2.38 18.73
N ASP A 270 3.50 2.76 20.00
CA ASP A 270 4.58 3.21 20.88
C ASP A 270 4.77 2.23 22.05
N ASN A 271 5.64 2.57 23.01
CA ASN A 271 5.91 1.76 24.19
C ASN A 271 4.69 1.64 25.12
N HIS A 272 3.78 2.63 25.13
CA HIS A 272 2.53 2.53 25.88
C HIS A 272 1.59 1.49 25.26
N PHE A 273 1.43 1.49 23.94
CA PHE A 273 0.71 0.43 23.23
C PHE A 273 1.35 -0.95 23.47
N LEU A 274 2.66 -1.04 23.30
CA LEU A 274 3.41 -2.29 23.43
C LEU A 274 3.42 -2.84 24.87
N SER A 275 3.36 -1.98 25.91
CA SER A 275 3.35 -2.43 27.30
C SER A 275 2.10 -3.20 27.70
N HIS A 276 1.01 -3.04 26.95
CA HIS A 276 -0.26 -3.73 27.17
C HIS A 276 -0.39 -5.02 26.35
N CYS A 277 0.51 -5.26 25.41
CA CYS A 277 0.44 -6.40 24.49
C CYS A 277 0.96 -7.70 25.11
N ASN A 278 0.72 -8.83 24.42
CA ASN A 278 1.15 -10.19 24.80
C ASN A 278 2.68 -10.45 24.71
N GLY A 279 3.50 -9.40 24.85
CA GLY A 279 4.97 -9.44 24.88
C GLY A 279 5.62 -10.39 23.85
N PRO A 280 6.60 -11.23 24.25
CA PRO A 280 7.53 -11.97 23.37
C PRO A 280 6.89 -12.86 22.31
N GLU A 281 5.58 -13.11 22.39
CA GLU A 281 4.82 -13.91 21.43
C GLU A 281 4.05 -13.06 20.39
N LEU A 282 4.14 -11.73 20.46
CA LEU A 282 3.42 -10.82 19.58
C LEU A 282 4.06 -10.70 18.20
N VAL A 283 3.26 -10.94 17.16
CA VAL A 283 3.58 -10.59 15.76
C VAL A 283 2.95 -9.25 15.43
N ILE A 284 3.74 -8.30 14.92
CA ILE A 284 3.23 -7.03 14.37
C ILE A 284 3.46 -7.03 12.86
N VAL A 285 2.43 -6.66 12.10
CA VAL A 285 2.52 -6.49 10.64
C VAL A 285 2.03 -5.10 10.27
N ASN A 286 2.87 -4.30 9.61
CA ASN A 286 2.50 -2.99 9.10
C ASN A 286 2.41 -2.99 7.57
N ILE A 287 1.20 -2.79 7.06
CA ILE A 287 0.89 -2.59 5.63
C ILE A 287 0.15 -1.26 5.39
N GLY A 288 0.13 -0.39 6.42
CA GLY A 288 -0.50 0.93 6.39
C GLY A 288 0.50 2.00 5.99
N ARG A 289 1.15 2.63 6.97
CA ARG A 289 2.22 3.62 6.78
C ARG A 289 3.28 3.46 7.86
N GLY A 290 4.55 3.65 7.50
CA GLY A 290 5.66 3.47 8.44
C GLY A 290 5.58 4.34 9.69
N SER A 291 5.15 5.60 9.56
CA SER A 291 5.08 6.55 10.68
C SER A 291 3.96 6.28 11.70
N ILE A 292 3.14 5.24 11.49
CA ILE A 292 2.20 4.75 12.52
C ILE A 292 2.97 4.05 13.65
N LEU A 293 4.14 3.48 13.35
CA LEU A 293 5.04 2.93 14.35
C LEU A 293 5.93 4.06 14.88
N HIS A 294 6.10 4.11 16.20
CA HIS A 294 7.17 4.88 16.79
C HIS A 294 8.48 4.11 16.63
N ARG A 295 9.18 4.36 15.51
CA ARG A 295 10.42 3.68 15.07
C ARG A 295 11.32 3.20 16.22
N ASP A 296 11.87 4.12 17.01
CA ASP A 296 12.88 3.78 18.01
C ASP A 296 12.33 2.86 19.12
N GLN A 297 11.07 3.06 19.52
CA GLN A 297 10.43 2.29 20.59
C GLN A 297 10.04 0.88 20.12
N VAL A 298 9.63 0.74 18.87
CA VAL A 298 9.34 -0.57 18.25
C VAL A 298 10.64 -1.36 18.04
N HIS A 299 11.70 -0.70 17.56
CA HIS A 299 13.02 -1.32 17.40
C HIS A 299 13.60 -1.78 18.74
N GLU A 300 13.50 -0.93 19.78
CA GLU A 300 13.92 -1.30 21.13
C GLU A 300 13.11 -2.50 21.65
N ALA A 301 11.80 -2.55 21.41
CA ALA A 301 10.97 -3.69 21.79
C ALA A 301 11.38 -4.98 21.06
N LEU A 302 11.69 -4.89 19.77
CA LEU A 302 12.21 -6.02 18.98
C LEU A 302 13.54 -6.52 19.54
N GLN A 303 14.52 -5.63 19.77
CA GLN A 303 15.84 -5.96 20.30
C GLN A 303 15.78 -6.55 21.71
N LYS A 304 14.84 -6.10 22.54
CA LYS A 304 14.60 -6.65 23.89
C LYS A 304 13.81 -7.96 23.89
N GLY A 305 13.49 -8.52 22.72
CA GLY A 305 12.72 -9.75 22.60
C GLY A 305 11.27 -9.62 23.08
N LYS A 306 10.72 -8.39 23.10
CA LYS A 306 9.29 -8.16 23.42
C LYS A 306 8.38 -8.41 22.23
N LEU A 307 8.93 -8.64 21.04
CA LEU A 307 8.20 -8.98 19.84
C LEU A 307 8.70 -10.32 19.30
N ARG A 308 7.75 -11.16 18.91
CA ARG A 308 8.03 -12.41 18.20
C ARG A 308 8.50 -12.15 16.78
N HIS A 309 7.89 -11.15 16.13
CA HIS A 309 8.18 -10.80 14.74
C HIS A 309 7.66 -9.41 14.38
N LEU A 310 8.37 -8.74 13.49
CA LEU A 310 7.96 -7.49 12.85
C LEU A 310 7.95 -7.67 11.32
N GLY A 311 6.77 -7.62 10.71
CA GLY A 311 6.58 -7.61 9.27
C GLY A 311 6.29 -6.20 8.76
N GLU A 312 7.07 -5.67 7.84
CA GLU A 312 6.86 -4.33 7.29
C GLU A 312 6.93 -4.33 5.77
N ASP A 313 5.87 -3.86 5.12
CA ASP A 313 5.88 -3.47 3.71
C ASP A 313 6.13 -1.95 3.56
N VAL A 314 6.03 -1.20 4.65
CA VAL A 314 6.13 0.26 4.69
C VAL A 314 7.05 0.71 5.83
N PHE A 315 7.83 1.77 5.62
CA PHE A 315 8.91 2.18 6.53
C PHE A 315 8.83 3.66 6.94
N TYR A 316 9.39 3.97 8.10
CA TYR A 316 9.34 5.32 8.67
C TYR A 316 10.06 6.37 7.77
N ASN A 317 11.21 6.01 7.23
CA ASN A 317 12.07 6.86 6.40
C ASN A 317 12.02 6.48 4.92
N GLU A 318 10.89 5.99 4.42
CA GLU A 318 10.76 5.59 3.00
C GLU A 318 11.31 6.66 2.05
N PRO A 319 12.11 6.27 1.03
CA PRO A 319 12.37 4.90 0.56
C PRO A 319 13.50 4.15 1.30
N ILE A 320 14.07 4.73 2.36
CA ILE A 320 15.18 4.14 3.12
C ILE A 320 14.64 3.12 4.12
N VAL A 321 15.18 1.90 4.06
CA VAL A 321 14.92 0.83 5.05
C VAL A 321 16.06 0.79 6.06
N ASP A 322 15.71 0.83 7.34
CA ASP A 322 16.67 0.78 8.44
C ASP A 322 17.53 -0.49 8.40
N GLN A 323 18.83 -0.32 8.67
CA GLN A 323 19.80 -1.42 8.62
C GLN A 323 19.43 -2.57 9.56
N GLU A 324 18.99 -2.25 10.79
CA GLU A 324 18.59 -3.24 11.79
C GLU A 324 17.47 -4.15 11.28
N LEU A 325 16.49 -3.59 10.56
CA LEU A 325 15.39 -4.36 9.98
C LEU A 325 15.85 -5.24 8.81
N ARG A 326 16.83 -4.77 8.03
CA ARG A 326 17.39 -5.52 6.89
C ARG A 326 18.24 -6.70 7.33
N ASP A 327 18.99 -6.54 8.43
CA ASP A 327 19.94 -7.55 8.89
C ASP A 327 19.28 -8.65 9.74
N ASP A 328 18.21 -8.34 10.47
CA ASP A 328 17.53 -9.30 11.35
C ASP A 328 16.49 -10.17 10.63
N ILE A 329 16.97 -11.01 9.70
CA ILE A 329 16.12 -11.96 8.95
C ILE A 329 15.36 -12.99 9.81
N LYS A 330 15.64 -13.05 11.11
CA LYS A 330 15.02 -14.02 12.04
C LYS A 330 13.80 -13.44 12.73
N TYR A 331 13.82 -12.15 13.08
CA TYR A 331 12.71 -11.48 13.75
C TYR A 331 12.03 -10.42 12.89
N THR A 332 12.53 -10.16 11.69
CA THR A 332 11.88 -9.25 10.74
C THR A 332 11.59 -9.93 9.41
N THR A 333 10.61 -9.38 8.71
CA THR A 333 10.44 -9.57 7.27
C THR A 333 10.07 -8.24 6.66
N VAL A 334 10.77 -7.86 5.60
CA VAL A 334 10.59 -6.56 4.97
C VAL A 334 10.33 -6.72 3.48
N THR A 335 9.40 -5.95 2.95
CA THR A 335 9.14 -5.86 1.51
C THR A 335 9.11 -4.39 1.08
N PRO A 336 9.58 -4.06 -0.14
CA PRO A 336 9.82 -2.67 -0.53
C PRO A 336 8.53 -1.99 -1.06
N HIS A 337 7.49 -1.90 -0.22
CA HIS A 337 6.21 -1.27 -0.55
C HIS A 337 5.54 -1.88 -1.80
N ILE A 338 5.46 -3.21 -1.82
CA ILE A 338 4.96 -3.99 -2.96
C ILE A 338 3.59 -4.60 -2.72
N GLY A 339 2.89 -4.26 -1.64
CA GLY A 339 1.63 -4.89 -1.27
C GLY A 339 0.61 -4.98 -2.42
N SER A 340 0.54 -3.97 -3.29
CA SER A 340 -0.38 -3.97 -4.45
C SER A 340 0.31 -4.16 -5.81
N SER A 341 1.61 -4.49 -5.84
CA SER A 341 2.42 -4.53 -7.06
C SER A 341 2.24 -5.82 -7.84
N THR A 342 1.06 -5.98 -8.46
CA THR A 342 0.75 -7.08 -9.39
C THR A 342 0.54 -6.55 -10.81
N VAL A 343 0.75 -7.39 -11.82
CA VAL A 343 0.49 -7.00 -13.22
C VAL A 343 -0.98 -6.64 -13.43
N GLN A 344 -1.90 -7.28 -12.72
CA GLN A 344 -3.33 -6.99 -12.76
C GLN A 344 -3.64 -5.58 -12.26
N VAL A 345 -3.11 -5.19 -11.09
CA VAL A 345 -3.28 -3.84 -10.55
C VAL A 345 -2.61 -2.81 -11.46
N PHE A 346 -1.39 -3.08 -11.93
CA PHE A 346 -0.68 -2.17 -12.83
C PHE A 346 -1.46 -1.93 -14.14
N TYR A 347 -1.91 -2.98 -14.81
CA TYR A 347 -2.67 -2.84 -16.07
C TYR A 347 -4.01 -2.15 -15.85
N GLN A 348 -4.77 -2.56 -14.83
CA GLN A 348 -6.07 -1.98 -14.54
C GLN A 348 -5.98 -0.50 -14.15
N SER A 349 -4.94 -0.11 -13.41
CA SER A 349 -4.73 1.29 -13.04
C SER A 349 -4.34 2.17 -14.23
N CYS A 350 -3.50 1.66 -15.13
CA CYS A 350 -3.17 2.33 -16.39
C CYS A 350 -4.41 2.57 -17.25
N GLU A 351 -5.21 1.52 -17.49
CA GLU A 351 -6.47 1.60 -18.25
C GLU A 351 -7.43 2.61 -17.64
N LEU A 352 -7.63 2.55 -16.32
CA LEU A 352 -8.51 3.46 -15.62
C LEU A 352 -8.06 4.92 -15.71
N ALA A 353 -6.75 5.18 -15.57
CA ALA A 353 -6.22 6.54 -15.69
C ALA A 353 -6.46 7.11 -17.10
N LEU A 354 -6.26 6.31 -18.15
CA LEU A 354 -6.52 6.71 -19.53
C LEU A 354 -8.01 6.94 -19.81
N ALA A 355 -8.89 6.07 -19.28
CA ALA A 355 -10.34 6.25 -19.37
C ALA A 355 -10.80 7.58 -18.74
N ASN A 356 -10.26 7.91 -17.56
CA ASN A 356 -10.57 9.19 -16.89
C ASN A 356 -10.10 10.40 -17.71
N ILE A 357 -8.94 10.30 -18.36
CA ILE A 357 -8.45 11.36 -19.26
C ILE A 357 -9.39 11.54 -20.45
N LEU A 358 -9.84 10.46 -21.08
CA LEU A 358 -10.81 10.51 -22.17
C LEU A 358 -12.12 11.17 -21.72
N GLU A 359 -12.66 10.76 -20.57
CA GLU A 359 -13.90 11.30 -20.01
C GLU A 359 -13.79 12.80 -19.72
N ALA A 360 -12.81 13.20 -18.90
CA ALA A 360 -12.64 14.58 -18.43
C ALA A 360 -12.42 15.60 -19.56
N THR A 361 -11.81 15.16 -20.66
CA THR A 361 -11.50 16.04 -21.78
C THR A 361 -12.64 16.12 -22.81
N SER A 362 -13.69 15.27 -22.74
CA SER A 362 -14.75 15.13 -23.78
C SER A 362 -15.85 16.19 -23.75
N GLY A 363 -15.85 17.10 -22.79
CA GLY A 363 -16.79 18.23 -22.79
C GLY A 363 -18.22 17.90 -22.35
N GLY A 364 -18.44 16.78 -21.66
CA GLY A 364 -19.64 16.52 -20.85
C GLY A 364 -20.89 16.10 -21.62
N LYS A 365 -21.08 14.78 -21.81
CA LYS A 365 -22.39 14.11 -21.95
C LYS A 365 -22.39 12.68 -21.37
N THR A 366 -21.50 12.43 -20.44
CA THR A 366 -21.60 11.27 -19.54
C THR A 366 -21.59 11.86 -18.16
N ASP A 367 -22.60 11.53 -17.37
CA ASP A 367 -22.67 11.84 -15.95
C ASP A 367 -21.29 11.53 -15.36
N PRO A 368 -20.56 12.51 -14.77
CA PRO A 368 -19.24 12.26 -14.25
C PRO A 368 -19.35 11.05 -13.34
N LEU A 369 -18.57 9.99 -13.60
CA LEU A 369 -18.50 8.85 -12.69
C LEU A 369 -18.40 9.44 -11.28
N SER A 370 -19.46 9.28 -10.49
CA SER A 370 -19.68 10.04 -9.27
C SER A 370 -18.65 9.63 -8.23
N ARG A 371 -17.47 10.25 -8.32
CA ARG A 371 -16.35 10.04 -7.42
C ARG A 371 -16.31 11.23 -6.50
N VAL A 372 -17.07 11.08 -5.42
CA VAL A 372 -17.09 12.05 -4.31
C VAL A 372 -15.67 12.24 -3.78
N VAL A 373 -15.36 13.53 -3.62
CA VAL A 373 -14.50 14.19 -2.62
C VAL A 373 -13.97 13.26 -1.52
#